data_AF-A0A0P0XXQ7-F1
#
_entry.id   AF-A0A0P0XXQ7-F1
#
_cell.length_a   1.000
_cell.length_b   1.000
_cell.length_c   1.000
_cell.angle_alpha   90.00
_cell.angle_beta   90.00
_cell.angle_gamma   90.00
#
_symmetry.space_group_name_H-M   'P 1'
#
loop_
_entity.id
_entity.type
_entity.pdbx_description
1 polymer ?
#
loop_
_entity_poly.entity_id
_entity_poly.type
_entity_poly.pdbx_seq_one_letter_code
_entity_poly.pdbx_strand_id
1 'polypeptide(L)'
;QTRNAETYCDTDDKLITDPLCVSLSELSSSALSKLAPLEAILFDIDGTLCDSDPIHFCAFRELLQQVGFNNGVPISEEFYSANISGGHNDDLARALFPDLDHDKAMKFMDDKEALYRRYINSYLLPYYSMIW
;
A
#
# COMPACT_ATOMS: atom_id res chain seq x y z
N GLN A 1 -19.23 -17.53 -12.15
CA GLN A 1 -19.36 -18.84 -11.50
C GLN A 1 -18.51 -18.78 -10.24
N THR A 2 -19.11 -18.46 -9.10
CA THR A 2 -18.42 -18.37 -7.81
C THR A 2 -18.01 -19.78 -7.39
N ARG A 3 -16.72 -20.03 -7.19
CA ARG A 3 -16.24 -21.31 -6.66
C ARG A 3 -16.62 -21.38 -5.18
N ASN A 4 -17.45 -22.35 -4.83
CA ASN A 4 -17.83 -22.65 -3.45
C ASN A 4 -16.62 -23.20 -2.70
N ALA A 5 -16.52 -22.88 -1.41
CA ALA A 5 -15.49 -23.40 -0.51
C ALA A 5 -15.41 -24.93 -0.61
N GLU A 6 -14.23 -25.45 -0.95
CA GLU A 6 -13.98 -26.89 -1.05
C GLU A 6 -13.98 -27.47 0.37
N THR A 7 -15.13 -28.02 0.77
CA THR A 7 -15.22 -28.87 1.96
C THR A 7 -14.74 -30.26 1.54
N TYR A 8 -13.65 -30.75 2.13
CA TYR A 8 -13.16 -32.10 1.88
C TYR A 8 -13.38 -32.98 3.11
N CYS A 9 -13.90 -34.20 2.89
CA CYS A 9 -14.09 -35.19 3.95
C CYS A 9 -12.82 -36.02 4.11
N ASP A 10 -12.28 -36.07 5.34
CA ASP A 10 -11.23 -37.01 5.69
C ASP A 10 -11.83 -38.39 6.05
N THR A 11 -10.96 -39.40 6.09
CA THR A 11 -11.22 -40.84 6.22
C THR A 11 -12.04 -41.30 7.43
N ASP A 12 -12.35 -40.42 8.38
CA ASP A 12 -13.26 -40.67 9.50
C ASP A 12 -14.61 -39.92 9.40
N ASP A 13 -14.97 -39.44 8.21
CA ASP A 13 -16.27 -38.80 7.88
C ASP A 13 -16.62 -37.62 8.82
N LYS A 14 -15.58 -36.92 9.30
CA LYS A 14 -15.72 -35.66 10.01
C LYS A 14 -15.48 -34.52 9.05
N LEU A 15 -16.47 -33.62 8.97
CA LEU A 15 -16.38 -32.33 8.29
C LEU A 15 -15.30 -31.50 8.98
N ILE A 16 -14.09 -31.49 8.43
CA ILE A 16 -13.01 -30.61 8.90
C ILE A 16 -13.16 -29.31 8.12
N THR A 17 -13.67 -28.28 8.78
CA THR A 17 -13.52 -26.90 8.31
C THR A 17 -12.04 -26.58 8.26
N ASP A 18 -11.55 -26.07 7.13
CA ASP A 18 -10.16 -25.67 6.97
C ASP A 18 -9.73 -24.81 8.17
N PRO A 19 -8.70 -25.22 8.95
CA PRO A 19 -8.22 -24.45 10.09
C PRO A 19 -7.70 -23.05 9.71
N LEU A 20 -7.49 -22.75 8.43
CA LEU A 20 -7.19 -21.40 7.96
C LEU A 20 -8.44 -20.53 7.73
N CYS A 21 -9.65 -21.11 7.71
CA CYS A 21 -10.91 -20.37 7.56
C CYS A 21 -11.39 -19.84 8.92
N VAL A 22 -10.61 -18.93 9.51
CA VAL A 22 -11.07 -18.15 10.67
C VAL A 22 -11.74 -16.89 10.13
N SER A 23 -12.95 -16.57 10.61
CA SER A 23 -13.60 -15.32 10.22
C SER A 23 -12.79 -14.14 10.76
N LEU A 24 -12.35 -13.25 9.87
CA LEU A 24 -11.48 -12.11 10.17
C LEU A 24 -12.05 -11.15 11.23
N SER A 25 -13.36 -11.21 11.50
CA SER A 25 -13.99 -10.45 12.59
C SER A 25 -13.50 -10.85 14.00
N GLU A 26 -12.81 -11.99 14.13
CA GLU A 26 -12.31 -12.49 15.42
C GLU A 26 -10.82 -12.19 15.69
N LEU A 27 -10.07 -11.67 14.71
CA LEU A 27 -8.68 -11.24 14.90
C LEU A 27 -8.64 -9.85 15.57
N SER A 28 -9.02 -9.81 16.85
CA SER A 28 -8.83 -8.66 17.71
C SER A 28 -7.34 -8.35 17.87
N SER A 29 -6.95 -7.08 18.03
CA SER A 29 -5.58 -6.64 18.38
C SER A 29 -4.98 -7.36 19.59
N SER A 30 -5.83 -7.96 20.43
CA SER A 30 -5.43 -8.81 21.55
C SER A 30 -4.96 -10.22 21.15
N ALA A 31 -5.23 -10.70 19.94
CA ALA A 31 -4.92 -12.07 19.53
C ALA A 31 -3.40 -12.30 19.45
N LEU A 32 -2.65 -11.37 18.85
CA LEU A 32 -1.20 -11.51 18.73
C LEU A 32 -0.49 -11.55 20.08
N SER A 33 -0.90 -10.70 21.02
CA SER A 33 -0.35 -10.69 22.39
C SER A 33 -0.73 -11.92 23.22
N LYS A 34 -1.71 -12.71 22.78
CA LYS A 34 -2.10 -13.99 23.41
C LYS A 34 -1.32 -15.19 22.87
N LEU A 35 -0.74 -15.11 21.67
CA LEU A 35 -0.04 -16.23 21.04
C LEU A 35 1.37 -16.43 21.63
N ALA A 36 2.08 -15.34 21.86
CA ALA A 36 3.39 -15.35 22.50
C ALA A 36 3.72 -13.93 23.04
N PRO A 37 4.63 -13.82 24.03
CA PRO A 37 5.25 -12.53 24.36
C PRO A 37 5.89 -11.90 23.13
N LEU A 38 5.88 -10.56 23.02
CA LEU A 38 6.60 -9.86 21.96
C LEU A 38 8.12 -10.01 22.19
N GLU A 39 8.78 -10.82 21.37
CA GLU A 39 10.22 -11.07 21.47
C GLU A 39 11.05 -10.28 20.44
N ALA A 40 10.46 -9.97 19.28
CA ALA A 40 11.14 -9.28 18.20
C ALA A 40 10.17 -8.44 17.36
N ILE A 41 10.70 -7.38 16.73
CA ILE A 41 10.01 -6.56 15.74
C ILE A 41 10.77 -6.71 14.42
N LEU A 42 10.08 -7.16 13.37
CA LEU A 42 10.62 -7.22 12.02
C LEU A 42 10.23 -5.93 11.28
N PHE A 43 11.23 -5.12 10.94
CA PHE A 43 11.03 -4.02 10.01
C PHE A 43 11.08 -4.57 8.59
N ASP A 44 10.04 -4.28 7.82
CA ASP A 44 10.02 -4.57 6.39
C ASP A 44 10.69 -3.44 5.59
N ILE A 45 11.17 -3.77 4.40
CA ILE A 45 11.64 -2.81 3.40
C ILE A 45 10.83 -3.05 2.13
N ASP A 46 10.31 -1.98 1.52
CA ASP A 46 9.57 -2.03 0.26
C ASP A 46 10.29 -2.90 -0.78
N GLY A 47 9.53 -3.77 -1.45
CA GLY A 47 10.04 -4.80 -2.36
C GLY A 47 10.28 -6.17 -1.73
N THR A 48 10.19 -6.30 -0.40
CA THR A 48 10.34 -7.61 0.29
C THR A 48 8.98 -8.29 0.49
N LEU A 49 8.05 -7.68 1.24
CA LEU A 49 6.69 -8.20 1.38
C LEU A 49 5.73 -7.69 0.31
N CYS A 50 5.89 -6.43 -0.10
CA CYS A 50 5.06 -5.78 -1.09
C CYS A 50 5.92 -4.81 -1.92
N ASP A 51 5.69 -4.79 -3.23
CA ASP A 51 6.21 -3.75 -4.11
C ASP A 51 5.15 -2.63 -4.24
N SER A 52 5.29 -1.60 -3.41
CA SER A 52 4.38 -0.45 -3.34
C SER A 52 4.69 0.61 -4.40
N ASP A 53 5.89 0.58 -4.98
CA ASP A 53 6.45 1.63 -5.81
C ASP A 53 5.66 1.89 -7.11
N PRO A 54 5.13 0.87 -7.82
CA PRO A 54 4.26 1.07 -8.98
C PRO A 54 3.01 1.90 -8.67
N ILE A 55 2.47 1.79 -7.46
CA ILE A 55 1.28 2.53 -7.04
C ILE A 55 1.65 3.99 -6.69
N HIS A 56 2.80 4.19 -6.04
CA HIS A 56 3.35 5.54 -5.82
C HIS A 56 3.60 6.26 -7.15
N PHE A 57 4.20 5.57 -8.14
CA PHE A 57 4.39 6.12 -9.49
C PHE A 57 3.07 6.59 -10.11
N CYS A 58 2.03 5.76 -10.08
CA CYS A 58 0.71 6.13 -10.60
C CYS A 58 0.17 7.40 -9.91
N ALA A 59 0.27 7.49 -8.59
CA ALA A 59 -0.22 8.64 -7.82
C ALA A 59 0.54 9.92 -8.15
N PHE A 60 1.88 9.86 -8.23
CA PHE A 60 2.69 11.01 -8.65
C PHE A 60 2.40 11.41 -10.08
N ARG A 61 2.34 10.45 -11.02
CA ARG A 61 2.08 10.71 -12.43
C ARG A 61 0.76 11.43 -12.65
N GLU A 62 -0.31 10.99 -11.97
CA GLU A 62 -1.62 11.63 -12.07
C GLU A 62 -1.58 13.06 -11.50
N LEU A 63 -1.13 13.23 -10.26
CA LEU A 63 -1.20 14.55 -9.61
C LEU A 63 -0.24 15.56 -10.20
N LEU A 64 0.99 15.16 -10.57
CA LEU A 64 1.94 16.06 -11.23
C LEU A 64 1.35 16.56 -12.55
N GLN A 65 0.70 15.69 -13.31
CA GLN A 65 0.02 16.10 -14.54
C GLN A 65 -1.12 17.10 -14.24
N GLN A 66 -1.94 16.85 -13.22
CA GLN A 66 -3.06 17.72 -12.86
C GLN A 66 -2.62 19.14 -12.46
N VAL A 67 -1.48 19.27 -11.77
CA VAL A 67 -0.93 20.59 -11.39
C VAL A 67 -0.13 21.26 -12.50
N GLY A 68 -0.06 20.64 -13.69
CA GLY A 68 0.64 21.20 -14.85
C GLY A 68 2.16 21.05 -14.79
N PHE A 69 2.70 20.19 -13.93
CA PHE A 69 4.12 19.86 -13.92
C PHE A 69 4.59 19.41 -15.30
N ASN A 70 5.82 19.77 -15.69
CA ASN A 70 6.38 19.42 -17.00
C ASN A 70 5.47 19.83 -18.17
N ASN A 71 4.86 21.03 -18.08
CA ASN A 71 3.88 21.54 -19.06
C ASN A 71 2.68 20.59 -19.28
N GLY A 72 2.29 19.84 -18.24
CA GLY A 72 1.19 18.86 -18.30
C GLY A 72 1.54 17.54 -19.00
N VAL A 73 2.81 17.32 -19.37
CA VAL A 73 3.27 16.04 -19.92
C VAL A 73 3.51 15.07 -18.75
N PRO A 74 2.86 13.89 -18.73
CA PRO A 74 3.05 12.91 -17.67
C PRO A 74 4.53 12.53 -17.49
N ILE A 75 4.97 12.37 -16.25
CA ILE A 75 6.29 11.83 -15.96
C ILE A 75 6.41 10.37 -16.42
N SER A 76 7.62 9.96 -16.78
CA SER A 76 7.95 8.57 -17.11
C SER A 76 8.43 7.80 -15.88
N GLU A 77 8.47 6.47 -15.98
CA GLU A 77 9.03 5.62 -14.92
C GLU A 77 10.51 5.90 -14.70
N GLU A 78 11.26 6.21 -15.76
CA GLU A 78 12.68 6.56 -15.67
C GLU A 78 12.89 7.87 -14.88
N PHE A 79 12.04 8.87 -15.11
CA PHE A 79 12.07 10.11 -14.34
C PHE A 79 11.73 9.85 -12.87
N TYR A 80 10.68 9.07 -12.62
CA TYR A 80 10.27 8.69 -11.26
C TYR A 80 11.40 7.96 -10.52
N SER A 81 11.98 6.93 -11.13
CA SER A 81 13.07 6.14 -10.53
C SER A 81 14.30 6.99 -10.24
N ALA A 82 14.66 7.91 -11.15
CA ALA A 82 15.86 8.73 -10.99
C ALA A 82 15.70 9.90 -10.01
N ASN A 83 14.48 10.41 -9.80
CA ASN A 83 14.28 11.69 -9.10
C ASN A 83 13.28 11.65 -7.94
N ILE A 84 12.44 10.62 -7.84
CA ILE A 84 11.31 10.58 -6.88
C ILE A 84 11.38 9.34 -5.98
N SER A 85 11.56 8.14 -6.53
CA SER A 85 11.54 6.88 -5.75
C SER A 85 12.55 6.94 -4.60
N GLY A 86 12.11 6.48 -3.41
CA GLY A 86 12.90 6.51 -2.18
C GLY A 86 13.15 7.89 -1.57
N GLY A 87 12.66 8.97 -2.20
CA GLY A 87 12.83 10.33 -1.70
C GLY A 87 11.91 10.64 -0.51
N HIS A 88 12.42 11.40 0.46
CA HIS A 88 11.61 11.90 1.56
C HIS A 88 10.68 13.03 1.10
N ASN A 89 9.41 13.04 1.53
CA ASN A 89 8.39 13.99 1.04
C ASN A 89 8.83 15.46 1.13
N ASP A 90 9.48 15.86 2.21
CA ASP A 90 9.95 17.23 2.42
C ASP A 90 11.04 17.65 1.41
N ASP A 91 11.94 16.72 1.05
CA ASP A 91 12.96 16.95 0.03
C ASP A 91 12.36 16.94 -1.38
N LEU A 92 11.44 16.01 -1.65
CA LEU A 92 10.71 15.94 -2.91
C LEU A 92 9.86 17.20 -3.14
N ALA A 93 9.29 17.79 -2.08
CA ALA A 93 8.47 18.99 -2.18
C ALA A 93 9.32 20.17 -2.69
N ARG A 94 10.53 20.32 -2.15
CA ARG A 94 11.50 21.33 -2.60
C ARG A 94 12.03 21.06 -4.00
N ALA A 95 12.30 19.79 -4.33
CA ALA A 95 12.87 19.42 -5.61
C ALA A 95 11.88 19.58 -6.78
N LEU A 96 10.61 19.19 -6.58
CA LEU A 96 9.58 19.24 -7.61
C LEU A 96 8.99 20.65 -7.79
N PHE A 97 8.94 21.43 -6.71
CA PHE A 97 8.32 22.76 -6.71
C PHE A 97 9.23 23.82 -6.06
N PRO A 98 10.43 24.08 -6.62
CA PRO A 98 11.42 24.97 -6.00
C PRO A 98 10.95 26.42 -5.85
N ASP A 99 10.01 26.87 -6.71
CA ASP A 99 9.47 28.23 -6.70
C ASP A 99 8.13 28.34 -5.95
N LEU A 100 7.59 27.22 -5.45
CA LEU A 100 6.33 27.20 -4.73
C LEU A 100 6.59 27.40 -3.23
N ASP A 101 5.62 28.04 -2.57
CA ASP A 101 5.59 28.07 -1.11
C ASP A 101 5.62 26.65 -0.53
N HIS A 102 6.45 26.43 0.49
CA HIS A 102 6.72 25.09 1.01
C HIS A 102 5.48 24.41 1.58
N ASP A 103 4.57 25.15 2.23
CA ASP A 103 3.33 24.59 2.77
C ASP A 103 2.41 24.10 1.65
N LYS A 104 2.38 24.81 0.52
CA LYS A 104 1.64 24.38 -0.68
C LYS A 104 2.28 23.16 -1.34
N ALA A 105 3.61 23.08 -1.38
CA ALA A 105 4.33 21.92 -1.90
C ALA A 105 4.11 20.68 -1.00
N MET A 106 4.07 20.86 0.31
CA MET A 106 3.73 19.79 1.26
C MET A 106 2.27 19.35 1.14
N LYS A 107 1.34 20.28 0.89
CA LYS A 107 -0.06 19.92 0.63
C LYS A 107 -0.20 18.99 -0.59
N PHE A 108 0.61 19.18 -1.63
CA PHE A 108 0.67 18.26 -2.76
C PHE A 108 1.12 16.85 -2.33
N MET A 109 2.12 16.75 -1.43
CA MET A 109 2.58 15.45 -0.91
C MET A 109 1.50 14.73 -0.11
N ASP A 110 0.73 15.45 0.69
CA ASP A 110 -0.40 14.89 1.43
C ASP A 110 -1.50 14.38 0.49
N ASP A 111 -1.79 15.15 -0.57
CA ASP A 111 -2.78 14.76 -1.59
C ASP A 111 -2.32 13.53 -2.39
N LYS A 112 -1.03 13.45 -2.72
CA LYS A 112 -0.41 12.24 -3.30
C LYS A 112 -0.60 11.04 -2.41
N GLU A 113 -0.35 11.19 -1.12
CA GLU A 113 -0.49 10.10 -0.17
C GLU A 113 -1.96 9.66 0.00
N ALA A 114 -2.90 10.61 -0.02
CA ALA A 114 -4.33 10.30 -0.03
C ALA A 114 -4.75 9.52 -1.29
N LEU A 115 -4.22 9.90 -2.46
CA LEU A 115 -4.48 9.20 -3.71
C LEU A 115 -3.86 7.80 -3.72
N TYR A 116 -2.62 7.67 -3.25
CA TYR A 116 -1.94 6.39 -3.07
C TYR A 116 -2.76 5.42 -2.20
N ARG A 117 -3.24 5.87 -1.03
CA ARG A 117 -4.12 5.07 -0.16
C ARG A 117 -5.39 4.62 -0.89
N ARG A 118 -5.99 5.48 -1.71
CA ARG A 118 -7.17 5.12 -2.50
C ARG A 118 -6.86 4.06 -3.55
N TYR A 119 -5.71 4.16 -4.22
CA TYR A 119 -5.28 3.15 -5.19
C TYR A 119 -4.99 1.82 -4.52
N ILE A 120 -4.26 1.80 -3.41
CA ILE A 120 -3.98 0.57 -2.67
C ILE A 120 -5.27 -0.18 -2.32
N ASN A 121 -6.29 0.52 -1.82
CA ASN A 121 -7.58 -0.10 -1.52
C ASN A 121 -8.30 -0.67 -2.76
N SER A 122 -7.93 -0.22 -3.96
CA SER A 122 -8.48 -0.72 -5.23
C SER A 122 -7.65 -1.87 -5.82
N TYR A 123 -6.33 -1.88 -5.63
CA TYR A 123 -5.40 -2.90 -6.15
C TYR A 123 -5.27 -4.10 -5.24
N LEU A 124 -5.21 -3.86 -3.93
CA LEU A 124 -5.26 -4.93 -2.96
C LEU A 124 -6.68 -5.47 -2.95
N LEU A 125 -6.84 -6.74 -3.33
CA LEU A 125 -8.04 -7.49 -2.95
C LEU A 125 -8.29 -7.24 -1.46
N PRO A 126 -9.55 -7.10 -1.01
CA PRO A 126 -9.90 -6.68 0.36
C PRO A 126 -9.23 -7.48 1.50
N TYR A 127 -8.53 -8.57 1.18
CA TYR A 127 -7.71 -9.37 2.08
C TYR A 127 -6.47 -8.66 2.65
N TYR A 128 -5.87 -7.67 1.98
CA TYR A 128 -4.60 -7.06 2.42
C TYR A 128 -4.73 -5.69 3.11
N SER A 129 -5.95 -5.28 3.49
CA SER A 129 -6.19 -4.05 4.27
C SER A 129 -5.51 -4.04 5.67
N MET A 130 -4.82 -5.11 6.07
CA MET A 130 -4.25 -5.24 7.42
C MET A 130 -2.78 -4.81 7.55
N ILE A 131 -2.10 -4.41 6.46
CA ILE A 131 -0.65 -4.09 6.49
C ILE A 131 -0.35 -2.60 6.22
N TRP A 132 -1.36 -1.73 6.14
CA TRP A 132 -1.15 -0.28 5.92
C TRP A 132 -2.08 0.57 6.78
#